data_AF-A0A6A5ABL2-F1
#
_entry.id   AF-A0A6A5ABL2-F1
#
_cell.length_a   1.000
_cell.length_b   1.000
_cell.length_c   1.000
_cell.angle_alpha   90.00
_cell.angle_beta   90.00
_cell.angle_gamma   90.00
#
_symmetry.space_group_name_H-M   'P 1'
#
loop_
_entity.id
_entity.type
_entity.pdbx_description
1 polymer ?
#
loop_
_entity_poly.entity_id
_entity_poly.type
_entity_poly.pdbx_seq_one_letter_code
_entity_poly.pdbx_strand_id
1 'polypeptide(L)'
;MKYIVPCRPQILSLNSNSTQMAIIDINGVLTIMELGPSSGNQNPVDAKILPFEKKDVWDVMWAEDNAELFVMMEKARMYVYRGLEPEEPVLSSGYLCSYKDLQVKAALLDDILASPEQTDKSLVLDYETRSLRDARELLENVSLSDACDYIQDHSHPRLWRLLADAALEQLDFAMAERGFVKCGDYNGIQYVKRLQVLND
;
A
#
# COMPACT_ATOMS: atom_id res chain seq x y z
N MET A 1 -6.38 6.19 -27.13
CA MET A 1 -5.23 5.26 -27.17
C MET A 1 -5.76 3.84 -27.16
N LYS A 2 -5.16 2.96 -27.96
CA LYS A 2 -5.50 1.54 -27.99
C LYS A 2 -4.22 0.78 -27.64
N TYR A 3 -4.20 0.11 -26.49
CA TYR A 3 -3.13 -0.80 -26.11
C TYR A 3 -3.49 -2.22 -26.57
N ILE A 4 -2.51 -2.97 -27.07
CA ILE A 4 -2.70 -4.36 -27.46
C ILE A 4 -1.95 -5.22 -26.45
N VAL A 5 -2.67 -6.14 -25.81
CA VAL A 5 -2.11 -7.09 -24.85
C VAL A 5 -2.16 -8.48 -25.48
N PRO A 6 -1.07 -9.26 -25.46
CA PRO A 6 -1.03 -10.61 -26.05
C PRO A 6 -1.68 -11.67 -25.13
N CYS A 7 -2.72 -11.31 -24.38
CA CYS A 7 -3.47 -12.22 -23.51
C CYS A 7 -4.97 -11.93 -23.59
N ARG A 8 -5.78 -12.82 -22.99
CA ARG A 8 -7.20 -12.59 -22.77
C ARG A 8 -7.39 -12.12 -21.32
N PRO A 9 -7.54 -10.81 -21.06
CA PRO A 9 -7.63 -10.29 -19.71
C PRO A 9 -8.95 -10.69 -19.05
N GLN A 10 -8.88 -11.00 -17.75
CA GLN A 10 -10.02 -11.25 -16.88
C GLN A 10 -10.17 -10.16 -15.82
N ILE A 11 -9.05 -9.75 -15.19
CA ILE A 11 -9.01 -8.65 -14.22
C ILE A 11 -7.99 -7.62 -14.71
N LEU A 12 -8.36 -6.35 -14.63
CA LEU A 12 -7.51 -5.21 -14.96
C LEU A 12 -7.54 -4.24 -13.77
N SER A 13 -6.37 -3.76 -13.36
CA SER A 13 -6.24 -2.81 -12.25
C SER A 13 -5.19 -1.75 -12.58
N LEU A 14 -5.55 -0.48 -12.46
CA LEU A 14 -4.67 0.67 -12.72
C LEU A 14 -4.10 1.21 -11.41
N ASN A 15 -2.84 1.61 -11.42
CA ASN A 15 -2.23 2.26 -10.25
C ASN A 15 -2.73 3.71 -10.08
N SER A 16 -2.49 4.30 -8.90
CA SER A 16 -3.06 5.59 -8.49
C SER A 16 -2.67 6.79 -9.35
N ASN A 17 -1.57 6.71 -10.11
CA ASN A 17 -1.13 7.74 -11.06
C ASN A 17 -1.32 7.37 -12.54
N SER A 18 -1.98 6.23 -12.83
CA SER A 18 -2.27 5.75 -14.19
C SER A 18 -1.03 5.50 -15.08
N THR A 19 0.12 5.20 -14.48
CA THR A 19 1.35 4.86 -15.23
C THR A 19 1.55 3.36 -15.40
N GLN A 20 0.88 2.52 -14.61
CA GLN A 20 0.99 1.07 -14.69
C GLN A 20 -0.38 0.40 -14.60
N MET A 21 -0.51 -0.73 -15.28
CA MET A 21 -1.69 -1.59 -15.27
C MET A 21 -1.29 -3.02 -14.92
N ALA A 22 -1.92 -3.58 -13.90
CA ALA A 22 -1.88 -5.00 -13.58
C ALA A 22 -2.96 -5.73 -14.38
N ILE A 23 -2.61 -6.88 -14.96
CA ILE A 23 -3.48 -7.67 -15.82
C ILE A 23 -3.40 -9.12 -15.37
N ILE A 24 -4.53 -9.68 -14.92
CA ILE A 24 -4.68 -11.13 -14.70
C ILE A 24 -5.44 -11.70 -15.90
N ASP A 25 -4.84 -12.66 -16.59
CA ASP A 25 -5.46 -13.36 -17.71
C ASP A 25 -6.38 -14.51 -17.26
N ILE A 26 -7.10 -15.11 -18.21
CA ILE A 26 -7.99 -16.26 -17.94
C ILE A 26 -7.28 -17.52 -17.39
N ASN A 27 -5.95 -17.58 -17.45
CA ASN A 27 -5.15 -18.68 -16.93
C ASN A 27 -4.61 -18.38 -15.51
N GLY A 28 -5.01 -17.24 -14.91
CA GLY A 28 -4.51 -16.80 -13.61
C GLY A 28 -3.07 -16.30 -13.66
N VAL A 29 -2.60 -15.84 -14.82
CA VAL A 29 -1.27 -15.24 -14.99
C VAL A 29 -1.37 -13.72 -14.82
N LEU A 30 -0.74 -13.20 -13.77
CA LEU A 30 -0.58 -11.78 -13.53
C LEU A 30 0.65 -11.25 -14.26
N THR A 31 0.46 -10.17 -15.02
CA THR A 31 1.52 -9.37 -15.65
C THR A 31 1.33 -7.89 -15.33
N ILE A 32 2.41 -7.11 -15.36
CA ILE A 32 2.36 -5.65 -15.19
C ILE A 32 2.81 -4.97 -16.47
N MET A 33 2.04 -3.98 -16.89
CA MET A 33 2.24 -3.19 -18.09
C MET A 33 2.49 -1.73 -17.73
N GLU A 34 3.56 -1.16 -18.27
CA GLU A 34 3.84 0.28 -18.19
C GLU A 34 3.10 1.04 -19.30
N LEU A 35 2.36 2.06 -18.90
CA LEU A 35 1.57 2.93 -19.76
C LEU A 35 2.39 4.17 -20.11
N GLY A 36 2.76 4.30 -21.39
CA GLY A 36 3.50 5.47 -21.87
C GLY A 36 2.69 6.77 -21.81
N PRO A 37 3.37 7.95 -21.80
CA PRO A 37 2.72 9.25 -21.75
C PRO A 37 1.78 9.46 -22.94
N SER A 38 0.71 10.21 -22.70
CA SER A 38 -0.35 10.52 -23.65
C SER A 38 0.14 11.40 -24.82
N SER A 39 0.88 10.85 -25.77
CA SER A 39 1.07 11.53 -27.05
C SER A 39 -0.26 11.46 -27.79
N GLY A 40 -0.90 12.59 -28.09
CA GLY A 40 -2.22 12.70 -28.72
C GLY A 40 -2.37 12.07 -30.11
N ASN A 41 -1.41 11.24 -30.54
CA ASN A 41 -1.46 10.45 -31.75
C ASN A 41 -2.32 9.20 -31.54
N GLN A 42 -3.22 8.95 -32.49
CA GLN A 42 -4.15 7.82 -32.49
C GLN A 42 -3.49 6.45 -32.79
N ASN A 43 -2.17 6.41 -32.93
CA ASN A 43 -1.44 5.18 -33.18
C ASN A 43 -1.40 4.33 -31.89
N PRO A 44 -1.55 2.99 -31.99
CA PRO A 44 -1.37 2.12 -30.84
C PRO A 44 0.05 2.32 -30.31
N VAL A 45 0.15 2.71 -29.04
CA VAL A 45 1.44 2.79 -28.34
C VAL A 45 1.74 1.37 -27.89
N ASP A 46 2.92 0.85 -28.26
CA ASP A 46 3.40 -0.42 -27.73
C ASP A 46 3.56 -0.29 -26.22
N ALA A 47 2.64 -0.92 -25.49
CA ALA A 47 2.70 -0.96 -24.05
C ALA A 47 3.86 -1.86 -23.63
N LYS A 48 4.72 -1.38 -22.75
CA LYS A 48 5.88 -2.14 -22.32
C LYS A 48 5.48 -3.07 -21.18
N ILE A 49 5.43 -4.37 -21.46
CA ILE A 49 5.25 -5.38 -20.41
C ILE A 49 6.54 -5.44 -19.59
N LEU A 50 6.41 -5.29 -18.28
CA LEU A 50 7.54 -5.40 -17.35
C LEU A 50 7.96 -6.87 -17.21
N PRO A 51 9.22 -7.15 -16.84
CA PRO A 51 9.69 -8.52 -16.58
C PRO A 51 9.13 -9.05 -15.24
N PHE A 52 7.81 -9.12 -15.14
CA PHE A 52 7.06 -9.54 -13.98
C PHE A 52 5.92 -10.46 -14.43
N GLU A 53 6.00 -11.72 -14.01
CA GLU A 53 4.96 -12.73 -14.26
C GLU A 53 4.75 -13.56 -13.00
N LYS A 54 3.49 -13.72 -12.59
CA LYS A 54 3.09 -14.60 -11.49
C LYS A 54 1.92 -15.48 -11.92
N LYS A 55 1.95 -16.75 -11.53
CA LYS A 55 0.93 -17.74 -11.88
C LYS A 55 0.05 -18.04 -10.67
N ASP A 56 -1.10 -18.65 -10.91
CA ASP A 56 -2.08 -18.98 -9.87
C ASP A 56 -2.57 -17.75 -9.08
N VAL A 57 -2.54 -16.56 -9.72
CA VAL A 57 -3.01 -15.30 -9.15
C VAL A 57 -4.48 -15.13 -9.46
N TRP A 58 -5.27 -14.81 -8.44
CA TRP A 58 -6.71 -14.67 -8.56
C TRP A 58 -7.24 -13.29 -8.17
N ASP A 59 -6.43 -12.45 -7.53
CA ASP A 59 -6.78 -11.07 -7.20
C ASP A 59 -5.54 -10.16 -7.15
N VAL A 60 -5.72 -8.87 -7.45
CA VAL A 60 -4.67 -7.85 -7.43
C VAL A 60 -5.25 -6.46 -7.19
N MET A 61 -4.59 -5.66 -6.36
CA MET A 61 -5.00 -4.32 -6.01
C MET A 61 -3.80 -3.39 -5.78
N TRP A 62 -3.83 -2.20 -6.37
CA TRP A 62 -2.86 -1.15 -6.12
C TRP A 62 -3.20 -0.39 -4.84
N ALA A 63 -2.18 0.15 -4.18
CA ALA A 63 -2.41 1.09 -3.09
C ALA A 63 -3.01 2.39 -3.64
N GLU A 64 -4.01 2.92 -2.94
CA GLU A 64 -4.69 4.16 -3.30
C GLU A 64 -3.75 5.38 -3.17
N ASP A 65 -2.79 5.31 -2.25
CA ASP A 65 -1.91 6.40 -1.84
C ASP A 65 -0.45 6.24 -2.30
N ASN A 66 -0.09 5.12 -2.93
CA ASN A 66 1.25 4.90 -3.46
C ASN A 66 1.24 4.07 -4.75
N ALA A 67 1.68 4.68 -5.85
CA ALA A 67 1.65 4.06 -7.18
C ALA A 67 2.65 2.90 -7.38
N GLU A 68 3.62 2.73 -6.48
CA GLU A 68 4.60 1.64 -6.52
C GLU A 68 4.18 0.45 -5.66
N LEU A 69 3.13 0.60 -4.84
CA LEU A 69 2.68 -0.46 -3.95
C LEU A 69 1.47 -1.17 -4.53
N PHE A 70 1.51 -2.49 -4.52
CA PHE A 70 0.34 -3.31 -4.80
C PHE A 70 0.36 -4.58 -3.96
N VAL A 71 -0.78 -5.23 -3.90
CA VAL A 71 -0.98 -6.52 -3.27
C VAL A 71 -1.60 -7.47 -4.28
N MET A 72 -1.20 -8.74 -4.23
CA MET A 72 -1.79 -9.82 -5.03
C MET A 72 -2.09 -11.03 -4.16
N MET A 73 -3.06 -11.81 -4.60
CA MET A 73 -3.43 -13.08 -4.00
C MET A 73 -3.00 -14.24 -4.90
N GLU A 74 -2.14 -15.11 -4.38
CA GLU A 74 -1.70 -16.35 -5.03
C GLU A 74 -2.08 -17.53 -4.13
N LYS A 75 -2.96 -18.41 -4.62
CA LYS A 75 -3.50 -19.52 -3.83
C LYS A 75 -4.05 -19.02 -2.48
N ALA A 76 -3.54 -19.52 -1.35
CA ALA A 76 -3.93 -19.10 0.00
C ALA A 76 -2.91 -18.14 0.64
N ARG A 77 -2.25 -17.31 -0.17
CA ARG A 77 -1.22 -16.36 0.27
C ARG A 77 -1.43 -14.99 -0.35
N MET A 78 -1.26 -13.97 0.49
CA MET A 78 -1.21 -12.58 0.12
C MET A 78 0.25 -12.14 0.02
N TYR A 79 0.60 -11.47 -1.08
CA TYR A 79 1.91 -10.89 -1.30
C TYR A 79 1.78 -9.39 -1.51
N VAL A 80 2.47 -8.61 -0.68
CA VAL A 80 2.65 -7.18 -0.88
C VAL A 80 3.91 -6.96 -1.70
N TYR A 81 3.86 -6.04 -2.67
CA TYR A 81 4.98 -5.66 -3.51
C TYR A 81 5.27 -4.18 -3.39
N ARG A 82 6.56 -3.84 -3.50
CA ARG A 82 7.06 -2.50 -3.76
C ARG A 82 7.82 -2.51 -5.08
N GLY A 83 7.29 -1.84 -6.08
CA GLY A 83 7.74 -2.01 -7.46
C GLY A 83 7.57 -3.47 -7.88
N LEU A 84 8.66 -4.17 -8.18
CA LEU A 84 8.62 -5.59 -8.55
C LEU A 84 9.15 -6.52 -7.44
N GLU A 85 9.47 -5.98 -6.27
CA GLU A 85 10.06 -6.71 -5.15
C GLU A 85 8.98 -7.14 -4.14
N PRO A 86 8.84 -8.46 -3.86
CA PRO A 86 7.87 -8.96 -2.89
C PRO A 86 8.36 -8.81 -1.44
N GLU A 87 7.42 -8.54 -0.54
CA GLU A 87 7.57 -8.79 0.89
C GLU A 87 7.34 -10.27 1.24
N GLU A 88 7.58 -10.62 2.52
CA GLU A 88 7.25 -11.96 3.03
C GLU A 88 5.73 -12.23 2.92
N PRO A 89 5.31 -13.36 2.32
CA PRO A 89 3.90 -13.66 2.15
C PRO A 89 3.20 -13.96 3.47
N VAL A 90 1.94 -13.54 3.55
CA VAL A 90 1.05 -13.83 4.68
C VAL A 90 -0.01 -14.82 4.24
N LEU A 91 -0.34 -15.80 5.07
CA LEU A 91 -1.46 -16.70 4.81
C LEU A 91 -2.76 -15.92 4.81
N SER A 92 -3.50 -16.00 3.70
CA SER A 92 -4.79 -15.33 3.55
C SER A 92 -5.60 -15.95 2.43
N SER A 93 -6.89 -16.08 2.66
CA SER A 93 -7.91 -16.42 1.66
C SER A 93 -8.99 -15.32 1.57
N GLY A 94 -8.71 -14.14 2.13
CA GLY A 94 -9.64 -13.02 2.08
C GLY A 94 -9.60 -12.31 0.72
N TYR A 95 -10.75 -11.86 0.24
CA TYR A 95 -10.88 -11.08 -0.98
C TYR A 95 -10.42 -9.64 -0.71
N LEU A 96 -9.59 -9.07 -1.58
CA LEU A 96 -9.00 -7.75 -1.36
C LEU A 96 -10.07 -6.66 -1.44
N CYS A 97 -10.10 -5.78 -0.45
CA CYS A 97 -11.11 -4.72 -0.33
C CYS A 97 -10.53 -3.32 -0.55
N SER A 98 -9.42 -3.00 0.14
CA SER A 98 -8.73 -1.72 0.00
C SER A 98 -7.27 -1.85 0.40
N TYR A 99 -6.38 -1.11 -0.26
CA TYR A 99 -4.99 -0.97 0.16
C TYR A 99 -4.64 0.51 0.30
N LYS A 100 -4.37 0.94 1.53
CA LYS A 100 -4.06 2.33 1.85
C LYS A 100 -3.29 2.42 3.16
N ASP A 101 -2.49 3.45 3.36
CA ASP A 101 -1.80 3.72 4.62
C ASP A 101 -0.96 2.52 5.08
N LEU A 102 -0.33 1.80 4.13
CA LEU A 102 0.44 0.58 4.39
C LEU A 102 -0.38 -0.54 5.09
N GLN A 103 -1.69 -0.55 4.87
CA GLN A 103 -2.60 -1.56 5.41
C GLN A 103 -3.51 -2.09 4.30
N VAL A 104 -3.59 -3.42 4.22
CA VAL A 104 -4.48 -4.13 3.30
C VAL A 104 -5.69 -4.61 4.09
N LYS A 105 -6.88 -4.21 3.66
CA LYS A 105 -8.14 -4.76 4.14
C LYS A 105 -8.60 -5.88 3.22
N ALA A 106 -8.98 -7.01 3.77
CA ALA A 106 -9.58 -8.12 3.04
C ALA A 106 -10.84 -8.61 3.75
N ALA A 107 -11.76 -9.23 3.02
CA ALA A 107 -12.99 -9.80 3.58
C ALA A 107 -13.07 -11.30 3.27
N LEU A 108 -13.48 -12.09 4.26
CA LEU A 108 -13.80 -13.51 4.08
C LEU A 108 -15.17 -13.63 3.40
N LEU A 109 -15.23 -13.32 2.11
CA LEU A 109 -16.48 -13.22 1.37
C LEU A 109 -17.22 -14.58 1.32
N ASP A 110 -16.49 -15.70 1.26
CA ASP A 110 -17.09 -17.03 1.28
C ASP A 110 -17.88 -17.27 2.58
N ASP A 111 -17.34 -16.87 3.73
CA ASP A 111 -17.99 -16.99 5.03
C ASP A 111 -19.18 -16.01 5.15
N ILE A 112 -19.02 -14.79 4.66
CA ILE A 112 -20.09 -13.78 4.62
C ILE A 112 -21.26 -14.28 3.78
N LEU A 113 -20.98 -14.87 2.61
CA LEU A 113 -22.01 -15.41 1.72
C LEU A 113 -22.67 -16.68 2.28
N ALA A 114 -21.93 -17.48 3.06
CA ALA A 114 -22.50 -18.65 3.73
C ALA A 114 -23.51 -18.27 4.83
N SER A 115 -23.31 -17.15 5.53
CA SER A 115 -24.20 -16.68 6.61
C SER A 115 -24.38 -15.15 6.60
N PRO A 116 -25.14 -14.59 5.63
CA PRO A 116 -25.25 -13.14 5.46
C PRO A 116 -25.99 -12.42 6.60
N GLU A 117 -26.77 -13.14 7.42
CA GLU A 117 -27.49 -12.58 8.57
C GLU A 117 -26.59 -12.44 9.82
N GLN A 118 -25.40 -13.05 9.81
CA GLN A 118 -24.45 -13.07 10.94
C GLN A 118 -23.08 -12.56 10.49
N THR A 119 -23.03 -11.31 10.06
CA THR A 119 -21.76 -10.64 9.74
C THR A 119 -21.13 -10.06 11.00
N ASP A 120 -19.94 -10.53 11.37
CA ASP A 120 -19.11 -9.94 12.42
C ASP A 120 -17.90 -9.22 11.83
N LYS A 121 -17.33 -8.25 12.58
CA LYS A 121 -16.13 -7.52 12.19
C LYS A 121 -14.91 -8.42 12.03
N SER A 122 -14.89 -9.58 12.69
CA SER A 122 -13.83 -10.59 12.52
C SER A 122 -13.72 -11.15 11.09
N LEU A 123 -14.76 -10.99 10.27
CA LEU A 123 -14.76 -11.39 8.85
C LEU A 123 -14.02 -10.38 7.96
N VAL A 124 -13.67 -9.20 8.50
CA VAL A 124 -12.82 -8.20 7.86
C VAL A 124 -11.43 -8.28 8.48
N LEU A 125 -10.46 -8.65 7.67
CA LEU A 125 -9.07 -8.85 8.06
C LEU A 125 -8.26 -7.60 7.70
N ASP A 126 -7.48 -7.12 8.66
CA ASP A 126 -6.55 -6.01 8.47
C ASP A 126 -5.11 -6.56 8.52
N TYR A 127 -4.38 -6.39 7.42
CA TYR A 127 -2.98 -6.78 7.30
C TYR A 127 -2.08 -5.56 7.24
N GLU A 128 -1.03 -5.55 8.05
CA GLU A 128 0.00 -4.51 8.00
C GLU A 128 1.15 -4.96 7.10
N THR A 129 1.65 -4.06 6.25
CA THR A 129 2.86 -4.34 5.48
C THR A 129 4.06 -4.49 6.43
N ARG A 130 5.12 -5.13 5.93
CA ARG A 130 6.38 -5.24 6.67
C ARG A 130 6.90 -3.87 7.08
N SER A 131 6.88 -2.87 6.18
CA SER A 131 7.37 -1.52 6.52
C SER A 131 6.65 -0.89 7.71
N LEU A 132 5.35 -1.14 7.87
CA LEU A 132 4.58 -0.62 9.01
C LEU A 132 4.89 -1.37 10.31
N ARG A 133 5.06 -2.69 10.23
CA ARG A 133 5.43 -3.54 11.39
C ARG A 133 6.83 -3.20 11.91
N ASP A 134 7.82 -3.18 11.02
CA ASP A 134 9.22 -2.89 11.34
C ASP A 134 9.35 -1.48 11.96
N ALA A 135 8.67 -0.47 11.39
CA ALA A 135 8.70 0.89 11.94
C ALA A 135 8.08 0.97 13.35
N ARG A 136 7.00 0.22 13.61
CA ARG A 136 6.39 0.16 14.95
C ARG A 136 7.33 -0.51 15.95
N GLU A 137 7.96 -1.62 15.57
CA GLU A 137 8.91 -2.32 16.43
C GLU A 137 10.12 -1.43 16.79
N LEU A 138 10.64 -0.65 15.83
CA LEU A 138 11.71 0.32 16.07
C LEU A 138 11.31 1.42 17.05
N LEU A 139 10.07 1.92 16.97
CA LEU A 139 9.55 2.95 17.87
C LEU A 139 9.32 2.43 19.29
N GLU A 140 8.88 1.19 19.43
CA GLU A 140 8.60 0.58 20.74
C GLU A 140 9.87 0.11 21.46
N ASN A 141 10.84 -0.45 20.72
CA ASN A 141 11.95 -1.19 21.32
C ASN A 141 13.33 -0.54 21.16
N VAL A 142 13.47 0.47 20.29
CA VAL A 142 14.78 1.03 19.93
C VAL A 142 14.86 2.52 20.26
N SER A 143 14.67 3.40 19.28
CA SER A 143 14.77 4.85 19.46
C SER A 143 14.03 5.60 18.35
N LEU A 144 13.63 6.84 18.65
CA LEU A 144 13.03 7.73 17.64
C LEU A 144 14.00 8.05 16.49
N SER A 145 15.32 8.08 16.75
CA SER A 145 16.33 8.38 15.72
C SER A 145 16.44 7.25 14.71
N ASP A 146 16.55 6.00 15.19
CA ASP A 146 16.69 4.83 14.33
C ASP A 146 15.41 4.59 13.52
N ALA A 147 14.23 4.80 14.15
CA ALA A 147 12.96 4.78 13.44
C ALA A 147 12.90 5.87 12.36
N CYS A 148 13.40 7.08 12.64
CA CYS A 148 13.44 8.16 11.67
C CYS A 148 14.34 7.83 10.46
N ASP A 149 15.48 7.18 10.66
CA ASP A 149 16.37 6.77 9.58
C ASP A 149 15.74 5.64 8.75
N TYR A 150 15.13 4.64 9.40
CA TYR A 150 14.37 3.60 8.69
C TYR A 150 13.24 4.19 7.82
N ILE A 151 12.50 5.16 8.34
CA ILE A 151 11.38 5.80 7.63
C ILE A 151 11.89 6.69 6.48
N GLN A 152 13.10 7.26 6.58
CA GLN A 152 13.70 7.97 5.46
C GLN A 152 13.96 7.03 4.28
N ASP A 153 14.47 5.84 4.55
CA ASP A 153 14.73 4.81 3.53
C ASP A 153 13.43 4.20 2.95
N HIS A 154 12.37 4.12 3.77
CA HIS A 154 11.08 3.53 3.40
C HIS A 154 9.93 4.56 3.41
N SER A 155 10.18 5.75 2.87
CA SER A 155 9.30 6.91 3.05
C SER A 155 7.83 6.65 2.65
N HIS A 156 6.94 6.93 3.58
CA HIS A 156 5.49 6.90 3.39
C HIS A 156 4.79 7.85 4.38
N PRO A 157 3.75 8.62 3.99
CA PRO A 157 3.05 9.55 4.88
C PRO A 157 2.55 8.89 6.18
N ARG A 158 2.04 7.66 6.10
CA ARG A 158 1.62 6.88 7.28
C ARG A 158 2.73 6.67 8.31
N LEU A 159 3.95 6.34 7.87
CA LEU A 159 5.08 6.10 8.76
C LEU A 159 5.55 7.40 9.41
N TRP A 160 5.59 8.50 8.64
CA TRP A 160 5.90 9.82 9.18
C TRP A 160 4.90 10.29 10.24
N ARG A 161 3.61 9.97 10.05
CA ARG A 161 2.58 10.21 11.05
C ARG A 161 2.82 9.36 12.31
N LEU A 162 3.16 8.07 12.15
CA LEU A 162 3.48 7.18 13.26
C LEU A 162 4.67 7.69 14.09
N LEU A 163 5.74 8.16 13.42
CA LEU A 163 6.89 8.80 14.08
C LEU A 163 6.48 10.07 14.82
N ALA A 164 5.62 10.90 14.22
CA ALA A 164 5.16 12.14 14.83
C ALA A 164 4.36 11.88 16.11
N ASP A 165 3.46 10.89 16.09
CA ASP A 165 2.66 10.48 17.23
C ASP A 165 3.56 9.96 18.37
N ALA A 166 4.52 9.09 18.07
CA ALA A 166 5.48 8.58 19.06
C ALA A 166 6.39 9.69 19.62
N ALA A 167 6.80 10.65 18.80
CA ALA A 167 7.58 11.80 19.24
C ALA A 167 6.77 12.74 20.16
N LEU A 168 5.48 12.94 19.88
CA LEU A 168 4.58 13.69 20.75
C LEU A 168 4.44 13.05 22.14
N GLU A 169 4.33 11.72 22.20
CA GLU A 169 4.26 10.98 23.47
C GLU A 169 5.54 11.14 24.30
N GLN A 170 6.69 11.29 23.65
CA GLN A 170 7.98 11.55 24.30
C GLN A 170 8.28 13.05 24.52
N LEU A 171 7.34 13.94 24.16
CA LEU A 171 7.50 15.40 24.21
C LEU A 171 8.65 15.93 23.34
N ASP A 172 9.10 15.16 22.35
CA ASP A 172 10.07 15.62 21.35
C ASP A 172 9.34 16.39 20.24
N PHE A 173 9.08 17.66 20.52
CA PHE A 173 8.36 18.54 19.58
C PHE A 173 9.12 18.77 18.27
N ALA A 174 10.46 18.70 18.27
CA ALA A 174 11.26 18.91 17.07
C ALA A 174 11.08 17.72 16.10
N MET A 175 11.13 16.50 16.62
CA MET A 175 10.89 15.29 15.82
C MET A 175 9.42 15.18 15.40
N ALA A 176 8.48 15.55 16.27
CA ALA A 176 7.05 15.59 15.95
C ALA A 176 6.74 16.54 14.78
N GLU A 177 7.26 17.78 14.84
CA GLU A 177 7.08 18.75 13.73
C GLU A 177 7.67 18.21 12.43
N ARG A 178 8.86 17.61 12.48
CA ARG A 178 9.50 16.98 11.31
C ARG A 178 8.60 15.90 10.70
N GLY A 179 8.02 15.03 11.52
CA GLY A 179 7.08 14.00 11.06
C GLY A 179 5.84 14.59 10.39
N PHE A 180 5.20 15.59 11.00
CA PHE A 180 4.02 16.24 10.44
C PHE A 180 4.30 17.00 9.13
N VAL A 181 5.47 17.62 9.01
CA VAL A 181 5.93 18.23 7.75
C VAL A 181 6.04 17.19 6.65
N LYS A 182 6.62 16.02 6.95
CA LYS A 182 6.84 14.95 5.96
C LYS A 182 5.56 14.23 5.54
N CYS A 183 4.55 14.15 6.42
CA CYS A 183 3.24 13.62 6.04
C CYS A 183 2.27 14.68 5.49
N GLY A 184 2.69 15.95 5.41
CA GLY A 184 1.88 17.05 4.88
C GLY A 184 0.73 17.49 5.80
N ASP A 185 0.77 17.16 7.08
CA ASP A 185 -0.27 17.48 8.04
C ASP A 185 -0.07 18.86 8.67
N TYR A 186 -0.69 19.87 8.03
CA TYR A 186 -0.63 21.25 8.52
C TYR A 186 -1.25 21.42 9.92
N ASN A 187 -2.28 20.65 10.26
CA ASN A 187 -2.94 20.75 11.55
C ASN A 187 -2.01 20.22 12.66
N GLY A 188 -1.31 19.11 12.40
CA GLY A 188 -0.28 18.56 13.28
C GLY A 188 0.85 19.56 13.54
N ILE A 189 1.34 20.25 12.50
CA ILE A 189 2.38 21.30 12.65
C ILE A 189 1.88 22.43 13.56
N GLN A 190 0.66 22.94 13.33
CA GLN A 190 0.10 24.00 14.17
C GLN A 190 -0.13 23.56 15.61
N TYR A 191 -0.52 22.29 15.80
CA TYR A 191 -0.70 21.69 17.10
C TYR A 191 0.63 21.66 17.89
N VAL A 192 1.71 21.16 17.29
CA VAL A 192 3.05 21.15 17.91
C VAL A 192 3.51 22.55 18.28
N LYS A 193 3.34 23.53 17.38
CA LYS A 193 3.70 24.93 17.65
C LYS A 193 2.93 25.52 18.83
N ARG A 194 1.65 25.19 18.98
CA ARG A 194 0.85 25.63 20.12
C ARG A 194 1.30 24.95 21.42
N LEU A 195 1.61 23.66 21.38
CA LEU A 195 2.12 22.93 22.55
C LEU A 195 3.45 23.52 23.05
N GLN A 196 4.37 23.89 22.15
CA GLN A 196 5.62 24.55 22.52
C GLN A 196 5.41 25.88 23.26
N VAL A 197 4.34 26.61 22.94
CA VAL A 197 3.97 27.88 23.61
C VAL A 197 3.25 27.64 24.95
N LEU A 198 2.61 26.48 25.13
CA LEU A 198 1.91 26.12 26.36
C LEU A 198 2.83 25.61 27.48
N ASN A 199 4.15 25.59 27.25
CA ASN A 199 5.13 25.06 28.21
C ASN A 199 5.47 26.06 29.34
N ASP A 200 4.45 26.77 29.85
CA ASP A 200 4.45 27.63 31.04
C ASP A 200 3.38 27.16 32.04
#